data_AF-A0AAN7TXP9-F1
#
_entry.id   AF-A0AAN7TXP9-F1
#
_cell.length_a   1.000
_cell.length_b   1.000
_cell.length_c   1.000
_cell.angle_alpha   90.00
_cell.angle_beta   90.00
_cell.angle_gamma   90.00
#
_symmetry.space_group_name_H-M   'P 1'
#
loop_
_entity.id
_entity.type
_entity.pdbx_description
1 polymer ?
#
loop_
_entity_poly.entity_id
_entity_poly.type
_entity_poly.pdbx_seq_one_letter_code
_entity_poly.pdbx_strand_id
1 'polypeptide(L)'
;MNAHTLQGWWNAQSQDVAPSTVLNDYDYIVVGTGAGGAPLAARLGQSGPRVLVIEAGDDEVAKGDWNTTVPYFNAKASGDEKLSGAFYVDHYHDHARSAADPKYNYQLTNPSVYIGLQPFPDAKSLGLLYPRTATLGGCVNPNALIMMYTLDEDWTQIANFTADSSWNATGMRRYFQRLKNCQYLPTGTPGHGFNGWLSTNRVDPSVSPDSDHKVFPMMQAAASLTGQNINGSAELTQSLL
;
A
#
# COMPACT_ATOMS: atom_id res chain seq x y z
N MET A 1 10.71 20.80 12.86
CA MET A 1 10.50 19.34 13.01
C MET A 1 10.70 18.97 14.47
N ASN A 2 9.63 18.95 15.26
CA ASN A 2 9.68 18.46 16.64
C ASN A 2 8.97 17.11 16.67
N ALA A 3 9.72 16.06 17.01
CA ALA A 3 9.28 14.67 17.03
C ALA A 3 8.40 14.36 18.26
N HIS A 4 7.20 14.94 18.34
CA HIS A 4 6.33 14.81 19.52
C HIS A 4 5.33 13.65 19.51
N THR A 5 5.44 12.65 18.62
CA THR A 5 4.48 11.52 18.60
C THR A 5 5.06 10.12 18.40
N LEU A 6 6.39 9.94 18.44
CA LEU A 6 6.98 8.59 18.47
C LEU A 6 6.87 7.89 19.84
N GLN A 7 6.43 8.61 20.89
CA GLN A 7 6.37 8.10 22.27
C GLN A 7 5.24 7.08 22.50
N GLY A 8 4.17 7.08 21.69
CA GLY A 8 3.05 6.16 21.86
C GLY A 8 3.34 4.72 21.41
N TRP A 9 4.22 4.55 20.42
CA TRP A 9 4.61 3.25 19.88
C TRP A 9 5.59 2.51 20.78
N TRP A 10 6.26 3.21 21.71
CA TRP A 10 7.22 2.63 22.65
C TRP A 10 6.60 2.26 24.01
N ASN A 11 5.33 2.61 24.26
CA ASN A 11 4.63 2.36 25.52
C ASN A 11 3.86 1.03 25.54
N ALA A 12 4.33 0.02 24.81
CA ALA A 12 4.04 -1.35 25.23
C ALA A 12 4.74 -1.54 26.58
N GLN A 13 3.96 -1.71 27.65
CA GLN A 13 4.50 -2.20 28.93
C GLN A 13 5.44 -3.36 28.62
N SER A 14 6.66 -3.31 29.15
CA SER A 14 7.64 -4.39 29.01
C SER A 14 7.00 -5.67 29.55
N GLN A 15 6.39 -6.45 28.66
CA GLN A 15 6.14 -7.85 28.95
C GLN A 15 7.52 -8.46 29.17
N ASP A 16 7.65 -9.23 30.24
CA ASP A 16 8.88 -9.96 30.56
C ASP A 16 9.38 -10.63 29.28
N VAL A 17 10.47 -10.09 28.74
CA VAL A 17 11.06 -10.57 27.49
C VAL A 17 11.54 -11.98 27.80
N ALA A 18 10.82 -12.98 27.28
CA ALA A 18 11.27 -14.37 27.27
C ALA A 18 12.75 -14.39 26.84
N PRO A 19 13.59 -15.26 27.44
CA PRO A 19 15.04 -15.20 27.24
C PRO A 19 15.36 -15.06 25.76
N SER A 20 15.99 -13.94 25.41
CA SER A 20 16.29 -13.59 24.03
C SER A 20 17.15 -14.69 23.44
N THR A 21 16.61 -15.48 22.52
CA THR A 21 17.40 -16.40 21.72
C THR A 21 18.37 -15.56 20.91
N VAL A 22 19.65 -15.55 21.29
CA VAL A 22 20.69 -14.95 20.45
C VAL A 22 20.83 -15.86 19.24
N LEU A 23 20.27 -15.41 18.13
CA LEU A 23 20.32 -16.11 16.87
C LEU A 23 21.71 -15.89 16.24
N ASN A 24 22.64 -16.82 16.47
CA ASN A 24 24.03 -16.70 16.03
C ASN A 24 24.25 -16.97 14.52
N ASP A 25 23.17 -17.18 13.75
CA ASP A 25 23.23 -18.02 12.55
C ASP A 25 22.38 -17.51 11.36
N TYR A 26 22.46 -16.21 11.04
CA TYR A 26 21.85 -15.63 9.84
C TYR A 26 22.85 -14.84 9.00
N ASP A 27 22.72 -14.96 7.68
CA ASP A 27 23.53 -14.20 6.72
C ASP A 27 22.91 -12.82 6.43
N TYR A 28 21.57 -12.74 6.50
CA TYR A 28 20.82 -11.50 6.30
C TYR A 28 19.71 -11.35 7.34
N ILE A 29 19.49 -10.10 7.76
CA ILE A 29 18.32 -9.71 8.55
C ILE A 29 17.51 -8.72 7.71
N VAL A 30 16.26 -9.07 7.41
CA VAL A 30 15.30 -8.21 6.73
C VAL A 30 14.31 -7.67 7.76
N VAL A 31 14.33 -6.35 7.96
CA VAL A 31 13.43 -5.66 8.89
C VAL A 31 12.27 -5.06 8.11
N GLY A 32 11.08 -5.61 8.35
CA GLY A 32 9.82 -5.28 7.66
C GLY A 32 9.55 -6.17 6.45
N THR A 33 8.31 -6.65 6.35
CA THR A 33 7.85 -7.61 5.33
C THR A 33 6.91 -6.99 4.30
N GLY A 34 6.89 -5.66 4.20
CA GLY A 34 6.13 -4.93 3.19
C GLY A 34 6.56 -5.26 1.75
N ALA A 35 6.04 -4.48 0.80
CA ALA A 35 6.20 -4.70 -0.65
C ALA A 35 7.64 -4.92 -1.15
N GLY A 36 8.65 -4.34 -0.47
CA GLY A 36 10.07 -4.57 -0.79
C GLY A 36 10.71 -5.71 0.01
N GLY A 37 10.39 -5.81 1.30
CA GLY A 37 11.08 -6.70 2.24
C GLY A 37 10.75 -8.18 2.03
N ALA A 38 9.47 -8.52 1.89
CA ALA A 38 9.08 -9.92 1.68
C ALA A 38 9.64 -10.51 0.37
N PRO A 39 9.55 -9.83 -0.80
CA PRO A 39 10.18 -10.33 -2.02
C PRO A 39 11.70 -10.44 -1.91
N LEU A 40 12.37 -9.49 -1.24
CA LEU A 40 13.81 -9.55 -1.01
C LEU A 40 14.18 -10.77 -0.16
N ALA A 41 13.52 -10.96 0.98
CA ALA A 41 13.75 -12.09 1.87
C ALA A 41 13.54 -13.43 1.15
N ALA A 42 12.46 -13.54 0.36
CA ALA A 42 12.18 -14.74 -0.43
C ALA A 42 13.27 -15.02 -1.47
N ARG A 43 13.77 -13.99 -2.17
CA ARG A 43 14.84 -14.15 -3.16
C ARG A 43 16.18 -14.51 -2.52
N LEU A 44 16.51 -13.89 -1.40
CA LEU A 44 17.72 -14.24 -0.62
C LEU A 44 17.64 -15.69 -0.14
N GLY A 45 16.53 -16.11 0.48
CA GLY A 45 16.36 -17.49 0.93
C GLY A 45 16.43 -18.52 -0.19
N GLN A 46 15.85 -18.23 -1.37
CA GLN A 46 15.95 -19.08 -2.56
C GLN A 46 17.38 -19.21 -3.11
N SER A 47 18.27 -18.26 -2.82
CA SER A 47 19.67 -18.29 -3.24
C SER A 47 20.59 -19.08 -2.30
N GLY A 48 20.07 -19.58 -1.16
CA GLY A 48 20.82 -20.39 -0.19
C GLY A 48 21.14 -19.75 1.18
N PRO A 49 21.34 -18.43 1.30
CA PRO A 49 21.55 -17.75 2.59
C PRO A 49 20.42 -17.96 3.61
N ARG A 50 20.79 -17.99 4.89
CA ARG A 50 19.87 -18.00 6.03
C ARG A 50 19.39 -16.58 6.27
N VAL A 51 18.08 -16.36 6.14
CA VAL A 51 17.47 -15.03 6.28
C VAL A 51 16.58 -14.98 7.51
N LEU A 52 16.88 -14.06 8.43
CA LEU A 52 15.98 -13.68 9.51
C LEU A 52 15.07 -12.57 9.01
N VAL A 53 13.77 -12.69 9.28
CA VAL A 53 12.78 -11.67 8.97
C VAL A 53 12.17 -11.19 10.28
N ILE A 54 12.11 -9.87 10.46
CA ILE A 54 11.50 -9.23 11.63
C ILE A 54 10.37 -8.33 11.13
N GLU A 55 9.15 -8.55 11.62
CA GLU A 55 7.96 -7.76 11.31
C GLU A 55 7.42 -7.17 12.61
N ALA A 56 6.95 -5.91 12.57
CA ALA A 56 6.35 -5.25 13.72
C ALA A 56 4.91 -5.73 13.97
N GLY A 57 4.24 -6.16 12.90
CA GLY A 57 2.90 -6.71 12.91
C GLY A 57 2.78 -8.21 13.17
N ASP A 58 1.54 -8.69 13.22
CA ASP A 58 1.20 -10.11 13.29
C ASP A 58 1.01 -10.77 11.90
N ASP A 59 0.74 -12.07 11.89
CA ASP A 59 0.40 -12.90 10.71
C ASP A 59 -1.10 -13.30 10.73
N GLU A 60 -1.89 -12.74 11.63
CA GLU A 60 -3.26 -13.20 11.88
C GLU A 60 -4.24 -12.59 10.88
N VAL A 61 -3.95 -11.41 10.32
CA VAL A 61 -4.91 -10.72 9.43
C VAL A 61 -4.97 -11.31 8.02
N ALA A 62 -4.09 -12.24 7.67
CA ALA A 62 -4.19 -13.02 6.43
C ALA A 62 -5.10 -14.25 6.57
N LYS A 63 -5.37 -14.75 7.80
CA LYS A 63 -6.02 -16.05 8.03
C LYS A 63 -7.49 -15.88 8.41
N GLY A 64 -8.35 -15.79 7.41
CA GLY A 64 -9.81 -15.84 7.60
C GLY A 64 -10.48 -14.48 7.76
N ASP A 65 -9.73 -13.38 7.72
CA ASP A 65 -10.30 -12.04 7.59
C ASP A 65 -10.67 -11.76 6.12
N TRP A 66 -11.92 -11.39 5.89
CA TRP A 66 -12.40 -11.02 4.57
C TRP A 66 -11.93 -9.61 4.17
N ASN A 67 -11.52 -8.78 5.13
CA ASN A 67 -11.07 -7.41 4.86
C ASN A 67 -9.84 -7.38 3.94
N THR A 68 -8.91 -8.35 4.05
CA THR A 68 -7.67 -8.44 3.25
C THR A 68 -7.77 -9.40 2.06
N THR A 69 -8.72 -10.33 2.09
CA THR A 69 -8.88 -11.36 1.04
C THR A 69 -9.91 -11.00 -0.01
N VAL A 70 -10.82 -10.06 0.27
CA VAL A 70 -11.80 -9.53 -0.70
C VAL A 70 -11.32 -8.18 -1.23
N PRO A 71 -10.91 -8.07 -2.52
CA PRO A 71 -10.39 -6.83 -3.12
C PRO A 71 -11.24 -5.57 -2.87
N TYR A 72 -12.57 -5.72 -2.86
CA TYR A 72 -13.50 -4.61 -2.68
C TYR A 72 -13.47 -4.02 -1.27
N PHE A 73 -12.89 -4.71 -0.29
CA PHE A 73 -12.81 -4.25 1.10
C PHE A 73 -11.54 -3.44 1.41
N ASN A 74 -10.71 -3.11 0.42
CA ASN A 74 -9.47 -2.34 0.63
C ASN A 74 -9.66 -1.04 1.43
N ALA A 75 -10.74 -0.29 1.20
CA ALA A 75 -11.04 0.95 1.93
C ALA A 75 -11.35 0.67 3.42
N LYS A 76 -12.06 -0.41 3.70
CA LYS A 76 -12.35 -0.87 5.06
C LYS A 76 -11.08 -1.39 5.74
N ALA A 77 -10.31 -2.21 5.04
CA ALA A 77 -9.05 -2.78 5.52
C ALA A 77 -8.02 -1.69 5.85
N SER A 78 -7.98 -0.61 5.07
CA SER A 78 -7.07 0.52 5.31
C SER A 78 -7.34 1.27 6.62
N GLY A 79 -8.55 1.15 7.17
CA GLY A 79 -8.97 1.72 8.45
C GLY A 79 -9.16 0.71 9.57
N ASP A 80 -8.83 -0.56 9.34
CA ASP A 80 -8.98 -1.62 10.35
C ASP A 80 -7.89 -1.46 11.42
N GLU A 81 -8.30 -1.30 12.67
CA GLU A 81 -7.40 -1.15 13.81
C GLU A 81 -6.48 -2.38 14.00
N LYS A 82 -6.89 -3.56 13.53
CA LYS A 82 -6.06 -4.78 13.57
C LYS A 82 -4.92 -4.75 12.56
N LEU A 83 -5.10 -4.02 11.45
CA LEU A 83 -4.10 -3.88 10.40
C LEU A 83 -3.24 -2.64 10.58
N SER A 84 -3.81 -1.59 11.16
CA SER A 84 -3.30 -0.24 11.06
C SER A 84 -2.15 0.03 12.03
N GLY A 85 -1.02 0.49 11.48
CA GLY A 85 -0.08 1.32 12.21
C GLY A 85 -0.52 2.77 12.02
N ALA A 86 -1.46 3.26 12.82
CA ALA A 86 -2.05 4.57 12.62
C ALA A 86 -1.00 5.69 12.80
N PHE A 87 -0.65 6.35 11.69
CA PHE A 87 0.16 7.56 11.70
C PHE A 87 -0.74 8.75 11.37
N TYR A 88 -0.44 9.89 12.00
CA TYR A 88 -1.13 11.15 11.72
C TYR A 88 -0.10 12.19 11.29
N VAL A 89 -0.40 12.90 10.21
CA VAL A 89 0.50 13.88 9.59
C VAL A 89 -0.25 15.15 9.24
N ASP A 90 0.44 16.29 9.29
CA ASP A 90 -0.05 17.53 8.70
C ASP A 90 0.40 17.60 7.24
N HIS A 91 -0.53 17.89 6.31
CA HIS A 91 -0.20 18.12 4.90
C HIS A 91 0.62 19.40 4.70
N TYR A 92 0.45 20.38 5.59
CA TYR A 92 1.09 21.68 5.51
C TYR A 92 1.90 21.95 6.76
N HIS A 93 2.98 22.73 6.60
CA HIS A 93 3.76 23.22 7.74
C HIS A 93 2.92 24.10 8.69
N ASP A 94 1.90 24.78 8.17
CA ASP A 94 0.91 25.49 8.97
C ASP A 94 -0.18 24.52 9.46
N HIS A 95 -0.18 24.28 10.76
CA HIS A 95 -1.14 23.39 11.42
C HIS A 95 -2.58 23.87 11.29
N ALA A 96 -2.83 25.19 11.37
CA ALA A 96 -4.19 25.72 11.25
C ALA A 96 -4.77 25.47 9.86
N ARG A 97 -3.92 25.54 8.83
CA ARG A 97 -4.30 25.18 7.46
C ARG A 97 -4.61 23.69 7.33
N SER A 98 -3.83 22.82 7.96
CA SER A 98 -4.12 21.37 7.97
C SER A 98 -5.43 21.07 8.71
N ALA A 99 -5.67 21.72 9.85
CA ALA A 99 -6.89 21.59 10.66
C ALA A 99 -8.17 22.06 9.96
N ALA A 100 -8.06 22.84 8.88
CA ALA A 100 -9.17 23.22 8.02
C ALA A 100 -9.62 22.11 7.05
N ASP A 101 -8.94 20.96 7.02
CA ASP A 101 -9.36 19.79 6.25
C ASP A 101 -10.50 19.04 6.98
N PRO A 102 -11.62 18.72 6.32
CA PRO A 102 -12.73 18.01 6.96
C PRO A 102 -12.37 16.58 7.41
N LYS A 103 -11.21 16.04 7.02
CA LYS A 103 -10.68 14.74 7.43
C LYS A 103 -9.67 14.83 8.56
N TYR A 104 -9.49 16.00 9.17
CA TYR A 104 -8.56 16.20 10.27
C TYR A 104 -9.02 15.45 11.54
N ASN A 105 -8.09 14.81 12.23
CA ASN A 105 -8.33 13.94 13.37
C ASN A 105 -7.94 14.61 14.69
N TYR A 106 -8.76 14.39 15.71
CA TYR A 106 -8.54 14.82 17.07
C TYR A 106 -8.74 13.66 18.04
N GLN A 107 -7.76 13.41 18.90
CA GLN A 107 -7.86 12.46 19.99
C GLN A 107 -8.76 13.04 21.08
N LEU A 108 -9.80 12.30 21.48
CA LEU A 108 -10.66 12.69 22.58
C LEU A 108 -9.99 12.36 23.93
N THR A 109 -10.66 12.73 25.03
CA THR A 109 -10.21 12.38 26.40
C THR A 109 -10.32 10.88 26.68
N ASN A 110 -11.12 10.15 25.90
CA ASN A 110 -11.14 8.71 25.85
C ASN A 110 -10.29 8.21 24.65
N PRO A 111 -10.10 6.90 24.47
CA PRO A 111 -9.31 6.37 23.35
C PRO A 111 -9.88 6.66 21.96
N SER A 112 -11.07 7.24 21.83
CA SER A 112 -11.71 7.49 20.54
C SER A 112 -11.12 8.70 19.81
N VAL A 113 -11.20 8.66 18.48
CA VAL A 113 -10.78 9.73 17.58
C VAL A 113 -12.01 10.38 16.95
N TYR A 114 -12.04 11.71 16.93
CA TYR A 114 -13.02 12.52 16.22
C TYR A 114 -12.44 13.06 14.91
N ILE A 115 -13.24 13.02 13.84
CA ILE A 115 -12.87 13.52 12.52
C ILE A 115 -13.80 14.68 12.17
N GLY A 116 -13.24 15.86 11.88
CA GLY A 116 -14.05 17.00 11.42
C GLY A 116 -13.44 18.36 11.72
N LEU A 117 -14.19 19.42 11.43
CA LEU A 117 -13.71 20.80 11.51
C LEU A 117 -13.90 21.47 12.89
N GLN A 118 -14.65 20.82 13.78
CA GLN A 118 -15.07 21.39 15.06
C GLN A 118 -14.62 20.49 16.21
N PRO A 119 -13.38 20.63 16.71
CA PRO A 119 -12.88 19.80 17.80
C PRO A 119 -13.58 20.11 19.11
N PHE A 120 -13.66 19.11 20.00
CA PHE A 120 -14.08 19.33 21.38
C PHE A 120 -13.02 20.15 22.13
N PRO A 121 -13.39 20.96 23.13
CA PRO A 121 -12.44 21.84 23.83
C PRO A 121 -11.19 21.15 24.38
N ASP A 122 -11.34 19.90 24.84
CA ASP A 122 -10.25 19.11 25.43
C ASP A 122 -9.62 18.11 24.45
N ALA A 123 -10.01 18.13 23.18
CA ALA A 123 -9.50 17.19 22.18
C ALA A 123 -8.08 17.58 21.74
N LYS A 124 -7.18 16.61 21.73
CA LYS A 124 -5.80 16.80 21.26
C LYS A 124 -5.75 16.64 19.74
N SER A 125 -5.19 17.64 19.07
CA SER A 125 -4.92 17.58 17.64
C SER A 125 -3.98 16.41 17.27
N LEU A 126 -4.35 15.62 16.26
CA LEU A 126 -3.53 14.51 15.75
C LEU A 126 -2.94 14.78 14.37
N GLY A 127 -3.77 15.19 13.40
CA GLY A 127 -3.38 15.27 11.99
C GLY A 127 -4.38 14.59 11.05
N LEU A 128 -3.99 14.45 9.79
CA LEU A 128 -4.67 13.60 8.83
C LEU A 128 -4.15 12.17 8.94
N LEU A 129 -5.06 11.20 8.92
CA LEU A 129 -4.70 9.80 8.94
C LEU A 129 -3.87 9.46 7.70
N TYR A 130 -2.65 8.96 7.94
CA TYR A 130 -1.77 8.40 6.94
C TYR A 130 -1.71 6.88 7.12
N PRO A 131 -2.62 6.14 6.47
CA PRO A 131 -2.78 4.71 6.73
C PRO A 131 -1.52 3.96 6.32
N ARG A 132 -0.93 3.27 7.29
CA ARG A 132 0.10 2.24 7.11
C ARG A 132 -0.34 1.00 7.85
N THR A 133 0.29 -0.11 7.55
CA THR A 133 -0.05 -1.38 8.19
C THR A 133 1.12 -1.96 8.93
N ALA A 134 0.81 -2.64 10.02
CA ALA A 134 1.71 -3.44 10.82
C ALA A 134 1.15 -4.88 10.79
N THR A 135 1.40 -5.58 9.69
CA THR A 135 1.07 -7.00 9.48
C THR A 135 2.07 -7.59 8.50
N LEU A 136 2.23 -8.93 8.50
CA LEU A 136 2.99 -9.63 7.47
C LEU A 136 2.51 -9.22 6.05
N GLY A 137 3.43 -8.81 5.18
CA GLY A 137 3.11 -8.29 3.83
C GLY A 137 2.86 -6.77 3.78
N GLY A 138 2.72 -6.13 4.94
CA GLY A 138 2.53 -4.69 5.09
C GLY A 138 1.41 -4.14 4.21
N CYS A 139 1.64 -2.97 3.61
CA CYS A 139 0.61 -2.23 2.86
C CYS A 139 0.11 -2.95 1.61
N VAL A 140 0.69 -4.09 1.23
CA VAL A 140 0.15 -4.91 0.14
C VAL A 140 -1.20 -5.54 0.52
N ASN A 141 -1.47 -5.74 1.82
CA ASN A 141 -2.72 -6.33 2.28
C ASN A 141 -3.97 -5.44 2.03
N PRO A 142 -3.99 -4.15 2.42
CA PRO A 142 -5.16 -3.30 2.20
C PRO A 142 -5.03 -2.36 0.98
N ASN A 143 -4.04 -2.52 0.10
CA ASN A 143 -3.93 -1.61 -1.04
C ASN A 143 -5.12 -1.75 -1.99
N ALA A 144 -5.28 -0.77 -2.89
CA ALA A 144 -6.35 -0.79 -3.88
C ALA A 144 -6.11 -1.78 -5.05
N LEU A 145 -5.04 -2.60 -4.99
CA LEU A 145 -4.65 -3.57 -6.02
C LEU A 145 -4.42 -2.96 -7.41
N ILE A 146 -4.27 -1.64 -7.49
CA ILE A 146 -3.96 -0.92 -8.72
C ILE A 146 -2.49 -1.19 -9.07
N MET A 147 -2.27 -1.87 -10.19
CA MET A 147 -0.95 -2.07 -10.75
C MET A 147 -0.73 -1.17 -11.96
N MET A 148 0.14 -0.18 -11.78
CA MET A 148 0.56 0.72 -12.84
C MET A 148 2.04 0.51 -13.15
N TYR A 149 2.39 0.66 -14.42
CA TYR A 149 3.80 0.76 -14.81
C TYR A 149 4.23 2.24 -14.69
N THR A 150 5.38 2.45 -14.05
CA THR A 150 6.02 3.76 -13.87
C THR A 150 6.42 4.38 -15.21
N LEU A 151 6.37 5.70 -15.39
CA LEU A 151 6.77 6.31 -16.66
C LEU A 151 8.29 6.16 -16.89
N ASP A 152 8.72 6.05 -18.15
CA ASP A 152 10.15 5.92 -18.47
C ASP A 152 10.95 7.15 -18.01
N GLU A 153 10.31 8.32 -17.94
CA GLU A 153 10.89 9.55 -17.41
C GLU A 153 11.20 9.45 -15.91
N ASP A 154 10.33 8.84 -15.11
CA ASP A 154 10.56 8.66 -13.67
C ASP A 154 11.83 7.81 -13.43
N TRP A 155 12.00 6.74 -14.21
CA TRP A 155 13.22 5.92 -14.16
C TRP A 155 14.46 6.68 -14.58
N THR A 156 14.34 7.51 -15.61
CA THR A 156 15.43 8.38 -16.06
C THR A 156 15.83 9.37 -14.96
N GLN A 157 14.86 9.95 -14.26
CA GLN A 157 15.12 10.83 -13.13
C GLN A 157 15.82 10.09 -11.98
N ILE A 158 15.38 8.88 -11.63
CA ILE A 158 16.04 8.05 -10.60
C ILE A 158 17.48 7.73 -10.99
N ALA A 159 17.72 7.29 -12.22
CA ALA A 159 19.06 6.96 -12.72
C ALA A 159 20.00 8.17 -12.66
N ASN A 160 19.52 9.36 -13.03
CA ASN A 160 20.30 10.59 -12.95
C ASN A 160 20.54 11.03 -11.50
N PHE A 161 19.52 10.98 -10.66
CA PHE A 161 19.60 11.38 -9.25
C PHE A 161 20.58 10.51 -8.46
N THR A 162 20.57 9.21 -8.72
CA THR A 162 21.44 8.23 -8.06
C THR A 162 22.80 8.07 -8.75
N ALA A 163 22.98 8.67 -9.94
CA ALA A 163 24.11 8.42 -10.84
C ALA A 163 24.33 6.92 -11.16
N ASP A 164 23.26 6.12 -11.13
CA ASP A 164 23.28 4.68 -11.37
C ASP A 164 22.42 4.34 -12.59
N SER A 165 23.09 4.02 -13.70
CA SER A 165 22.45 3.71 -14.97
C SER A 165 21.67 2.39 -14.94
N SER A 166 21.84 1.54 -13.93
CA SER A 166 21.07 0.30 -13.78
C SER A 166 19.57 0.56 -13.56
N TRP A 167 19.21 1.76 -13.10
CA TRP A 167 17.83 2.23 -12.95
C TRP A 167 17.14 2.66 -14.24
N ASN A 168 17.83 2.61 -15.40
CA ASN A 168 17.22 3.03 -16.65
C ASN A 168 15.92 2.27 -16.96
N ALA A 169 15.00 2.92 -17.68
CA ALA A 169 13.66 2.39 -17.95
C ALA A 169 13.67 1.00 -18.61
N THR A 170 14.57 0.75 -19.56
CA THR A 170 14.72 -0.55 -20.24
C THR A 170 15.11 -1.66 -19.25
N GLY A 171 16.04 -1.36 -18.34
CA GLY A 171 16.46 -2.26 -17.26
C GLY A 171 15.31 -2.57 -16.30
N MET A 172 14.61 -1.54 -15.85
CA MET A 172 13.48 -1.68 -14.92
C MET A 172 12.27 -2.38 -15.56
N ARG A 173 12.04 -2.20 -16.87
CA ARG A 173 11.03 -2.94 -17.63
C ARG A 173 11.28 -4.45 -17.60
N ARG A 174 12.54 -4.88 -17.68
CA ARG A 174 12.90 -6.30 -17.57
C ARG A 174 12.48 -6.87 -16.22
N TYR A 175 12.70 -6.15 -15.12
CA TYR A 175 12.26 -6.60 -13.79
C TYR A 175 10.73 -6.64 -13.66
N PHE A 176 10.04 -5.63 -14.19
CA PHE A 176 8.57 -5.61 -14.25
C PHE A 176 8.00 -6.82 -15.01
N GLN A 177 8.58 -7.18 -16.15
CA GLN A 177 8.20 -8.39 -16.88
C GLN A 177 8.54 -9.67 -16.12
N ARG A 178 9.66 -9.70 -15.38
CA ARG A 178 10.07 -10.90 -14.65
C ARG A 178 9.21 -11.18 -13.41
N LEU A 179 8.71 -10.15 -12.72
CA LEU A 179 7.88 -10.32 -11.54
C LEU A 179 6.42 -10.66 -11.88
N LYS A 180 5.92 -10.20 -13.04
CA LYS A 180 4.50 -10.24 -13.40
C LYS A 180 4.07 -11.58 -14.00
N ASN A 181 2.88 -12.02 -13.59
CA ASN A 181 2.09 -13.05 -14.26
C ASN A 181 0.77 -12.41 -14.75
N CYS A 182 0.77 -11.98 -16.02
CA CYS A 182 -0.34 -11.31 -16.66
C CYS A 182 -1.40 -12.32 -17.10
N GLN A 183 -2.59 -12.25 -16.52
CA GLN A 183 -3.69 -13.20 -16.79
C GLN A 183 -4.76 -12.66 -17.74
N TYR A 184 -4.63 -11.41 -18.18
CA TYR A 184 -5.67 -10.68 -18.91
C TYR A 184 -5.30 -10.30 -20.35
N LEU A 185 -4.15 -10.75 -20.85
CA LEU A 185 -3.68 -10.53 -22.23
C LEU A 185 -3.18 -11.84 -22.84
N PRO A 186 -3.14 -11.96 -24.18
CA PRO A 186 -2.50 -13.09 -24.83
C PRO A 186 -1.03 -13.26 -24.41
N THR A 187 -0.60 -14.50 -24.19
CA THR A 187 0.80 -14.80 -23.85
C THR A 187 1.74 -14.28 -24.93
N GLY A 188 2.82 -13.62 -24.52
CA GLY A 188 3.80 -13.03 -25.44
C GLY A 188 3.52 -11.58 -25.82
N THR A 189 2.45 -10.96 -25.30
CA THR A 189 2.20 -9.53 -25.49
C THR A 189 3.42 -8.70 -25.05
N PRO A 190 4.01 -7.86 -25.93
CA PRO A 190 5.18 -7.05 -25.58
C PRO A 190 4.93 -6.17 -24.35
N GLY A 191 5.94 -6.02 -23.50
CA GLY A 191 5.82 -5.21 -22.28
C GLY A 191 5.31 -5.97 -21.05
N HIS A 192 4.81 -7.21 -21.20
CA HIS A 192 4.19 -7.99 -20.12
C HIS A 192 4.96 -9.28 -19.79
N GLY A 193 4.94 -9.62 -18.50
CA GLY A 193 5.37 -10.92 -17.98
C GLY A 193 4.21 -11.89 -17.85
N PHE A 194 4.45 -13.18 -18.10
CA PHE A 194 3.44 -14.25 -18.03
C PHE A 194 3.83 -15.41 -17.09
N ASN A 195 5.03 -15.35 -16.49
CA ASN A 195 5.61 -16.46 -15.72
C ASN A 195 6.11 -16.02 -14.34
N GLY A 196 5.84 -14.77 -13.96
CA GLY A 196 6.24 -14.23 -12.66
C GLY A 196 5.43 -14.80 -11.50
N TRP A 197 5.78 -14.38 -10.28
CA TRP A 197 5.07 -14.83 -9.06
C TRP A 197 3.88 -13.92 -8.72
N LEU A 198 3.86 -12.68 -9.20
CA LEU A 198 2.80 -11.72 -8.92
C LEU A 198 1.71 -11.81 -9.98
N SER A 199 0.62 -12.49 -9.65
CA SER A 199 -0.57 -12.56 -10.50
C SER A 199 -1.21 -11.19 -10.64
N THR A 200 -1.53 -10.84 -11.88
CA THR A 200 -2.23 -9.59 -12.21
C THR A 200 -3.41 -9.93 -13.11
N ASN A 201 -4.58 -9.42 -12.74
CA ASN A 201 -5.81 -9.65 -13.47
C ASN A 201 -6.67 -8.37 -13.47
N ARG A 202 -7.75 -8.40 -14.25
CA ARG A 202 -8.76 -7.36 -14.28
C ARG A 202 -9.88 -7.72 -13.32
N VAL A 203 -10.63 -6.70 -12.91
CA VAL A 203 -11.91 -6.90 -12.22
C VAL A 203 -12.82 -7.70 -13.15
N ASP A 204 -13.45 -8.74 -12.63
CA ASP A 204 -14.46 -9.48 -13.38
C ASP A 204 -15.64 -8.53 -13.67
N PRO A 205 -15.99 -8.31 -14.95
CA PRO A 205 -17.06 -7.39 -15.33
C PRO A 205 -18.40 -7.70 -14.66
N SER A 206 -18.67 -8.96 -14.29
CA SER A 206 -19.91 -9.36 -13.61
C SER A 206 -20.02 -8.87 -12.17
N VAL A 207 -18.90 -8.53 -11.54
CA VAL A 207 -18.79 -7.88 -10.22
C VAL A 207 -18.37 -6.40 -10.35
N SER A 208 -18.32 -5.88 -11.59
CA SER A 208 -17.93 -4.49 -11.85
C SER A 208 -18.94 -3.50 -11.25
N PRO A 209 -18.47 -2.32 -10.81
CA PRO A 209 -19.32 -1.15 -10.53
C PRO A 209 -20.27 -0.73 -11.67
N ASP A 210 -20.24 -1.36 -12.84
CA ASP A 210 -21.28 -1.28 -13.88
C ASP A 210 -22.68 -1.69 -13.38
N SER A 211 -22.72 -2.51 -12.32
CA SER A 211 -23.96 -2.84 -11.61
C SER A 211 -24.33 -1.78 -10.55
N ASP A 212 -23.42 -0.86 -10.22
CA ASP A 212 -23.63 0.27 -9.32
C ASP A 212 -23.97 1.53 -10.13
N HIS A 213 -25.25 1.90 -10.06
CA HIS A 213 -25.85 3.06 -10.70
C HIS A 213 -25.19 4.42 -10.36
N LYS A 214 -24.26 4.48 -9.41
CA LYS A 214 -23.52 5.72 -9.05
C LYS A 214 -22.10 5.75 -9.58
N VAL A 215 -21.41 4.61 -9.63
CA VAL A 215 -19.98 4.58 -9.97
C VAL A 215 -19.77 4.64 -11.48
N PHE A 216 -20.56 3.90 -12.25
CA PHE A 216 -20.45 3.89 -13.72
C PHE A 216 -20.65 5.28 -14.36
N PRO A 217 -21.67 6.09 -13.99
CA PRO A 217 -21.81 7.45 -14.52
C PRO A 217 -20.66 8.39 -14.17
N MET A 218 -20.05 8.25 -12.97
CA MET A 218 -18.88 9.04 -12.59
C MET A 218 -17.67 8.72 -13.45
N MET A 219 -17.42 7.44 -13.73
CA MET A 219 -16.33 7.01 -14.60
C MET A 219 -16.55 7.44 -16.05
N GLN A 220 -17.79 7.37 -16.55
CA GLN A 220 -18.16 7.84 -17.89
C GLN A 220 -18.00 9.37 -18.02
N ALA A 221 -18.35 10.12 -16.97
CA ALA A 221 -18.11 11.57 -16.91
C ALA A 221 -16.61 11.89 -16.93
N ALA A 222 -15.79 11.18 -16.15
CA ALA A 222 -14.33 11.37 -16.16
C ALA A 222 -13.71 11.05 -17.53
N ALA A 223 -14.16 9.96 -18.17
CA ALA A 223 -13.68 9.56 -19.48
C ALA A 223 -14.02 10.57 -20.58
N SER A 224 -15.26 11.08 -20.59
CA SER A 224 -15.68 12.09 -21.57
C SER A 224 -14.90 13.41 -21.43
N LEU A 225 -14.50 13.79 -20.21
CA LEU A 225 -13.60 14.94 -19.97
C LEU A 225 -12.18 14.73 -20.54
N THR A 226 -11.75 13.47 -20.69
CA THR A 226 -10.44 13.11 -21.28
C THR A 226 -10.52 12.74 -22.76
N GLY A 227 -11.67 12.92 -23.41
CA GLY A 227 -11.88 12.58 -24.82
C GLY A 227 -11.96 11.08 -25.11
N GLN A 228 -12.10 10.25 -24.07
CA GLN A 228 -12.31 8.81 -24.21
C GLN A 228 -13.82 8.51 -24.21
N ASN A 229 -14.32 7.90 -25.28
CA ASN A 229 -15.70 7.39 -25.32
C ASN A 229 -15.72 6.01 -24.68
N ILE A 230 -16.43 5.87 -23.57
CA ILE A 230 -16.63 4.60 -22.90
C ILE A 230 -18.12 4.29 -22.89
N ASN A 231 -18.49 3.25 -23.63
CA ASN A 231 -19.85 2.76 -23.81
C ASN A 231 -20.13 1.47 -23.03
N GLY A 232 -19.16 0.97 -22.23
CA GLY A 232 -19.32 -0.18 -21.32
C GLY A 232 -18.02 -0.57 -20.57
N SER A 233 -18.10 -1.42 -19.54
CA SER A 233 -16.95 -1.92 -18.73
C SER A 233 -15.76 -2.42 -19.54
N ALA A 234 -16.03 -3.06 -20.68
CA ALA A 234 -15.00 -3.60 -21.55
C ALA A 234 -14.07 -2.51 -22.09
N GLU A 235 -14.62 -1.33 -22.41
CA GLU A 235 -13.87 -0.19 -22.94
C GLU A 235 -13.12 0.58 -21.83
N LEU A 236 -13.69 0.63 -20.62
CA LEU A 236 -13.06 1.21 -19.41
C LEU A 236 -11.75 0.52 -19.05
N THR A 237 -11.74 -0.81 -19.15
CA THR A 237 -10.57 -1.59 -18.80
C THR A 237 -9.48 -1.53 -19.89
N GLN A 238 -9.84 -1.08 -21.10
CA GLN A 238 -8.94 -0.93 -22.23
C GLN A 238 -8.33 0.47 -22.31
N SER A 239 -9.00 1.49 -21.77
CA SER A 239 -8.58 2.89 -21.83
C SER A 239 -7.63 3.33 -20.70
N LEU A 240 -7.44 2.48 -19.68
CA LEU A 240 -6.50 2.61 -18.57
C LEU A 240 -5.13 1.94 -18.83
N LEU A 241 -4.89 1.48 -20.07
CA LEU A 241 -3.62 0.95 -20.57
C LEU A 241 -2.90 1.97 -21.45
#